data_AF-A0A5M9N762-F1
#
_entry.id   AF-A0A5M9N762-F1
#
_cell.length_a   1.000
_cell.length_b   1.000
_cell.length_c   1.000
_cell.angle_alpha   90.00
_cell.angle_beta   90.00
_cell.angle_gamma   90.00
#
_symmetry.space_group_name_H-M   'P 1'
#
loop_
_entity.id
_entity.type
_entity.pdbx_description
1 polymer ?
#
loop_
_entity_poly.entity_id
_entity_poly.type
_entity_poly.pdbx_seq_one_letter_code
_entity_poly.pdbx_strand_id
1 'polypeptide(L)'
;TAYISTGKTFIISGRQLLSINRYFDKKISYYQSISDAQQSSKGIKHPKKSKRVRKLYEKRAKQVNHVLHTAAKKVVETAEKHNVCKIIVGDITNIRENKSFGKVNNQKFHKWFYKRLTDKITYKAEDRGISIEK
;
A
#
# COMPACT_ATOMS: atom_id res chain seq x y z
N THR A 1 8.17 -8.73 7.00
CA THR A 1 8.40 -9.87 7.89
C THR A 1 8.39 -9.36 9.30
N ALA A 2 7.81 -10.08 10.25
CA ALA A 2 7.83 -9.71 11.66
C ALA A 2 8.41 -10.88 12.45
N TYR A 3 9.25 -10.53 13.43
CA TYR A 3 9.95 -11.46 14.31
C TYR A 3 9.46 -11.23 15.74
N ILE A 4 9.22 -12.32 16.46
CA ILE A 4 8.86 -12.31 17.88
C ILE A 4 10.07 -12.83 18.66
N SER A 5 10.35 -12.25 19.83
CA SER A 5 11.44 -12.67 20.74
C SER A 5 11.43 -14.16 21.10
N THR A 6 10.29 -14.84 20.95
CA THR A 6 10.12 -16.29 21.13
C THR A 6 10.70 -17.14 19.99
N GLY A 7 11.38 -16.52 19.01
CA GLY A 7 11.94 -17.19 17.83
C GLY A 7 10.93 -17.45 16.70
N LYS A 8 9.65 -17.11 16.90
CA LYS A 8 8.61 -17.28 15.88
C LYS A 8 8.64 -16.13 14.88
N THR A 9 8.64 -16.48 13.59
CA THR A 9 8.58 -15.51 12.48
C THR A 9 7.26 -15.63 11.74
N PHE A 10 6.65 -14.51 11.39
CA PHE A 10 5.44 -14.49 10.57
C PHE A 10 5.56 -13.50 9.41
N ILE A 11 4.96 -13.88 8.28
CA ILE A 11 4.94 -13.09 7.04
C ILE A 11 3.50 -12.78 6.69
N ILE A 12 3.17 -11.49 6.68
CA ILE A 12 1.90 -11.01 6.14
C ILE A 12 2.07 -10.85 4.63
N SER A 13 1.29 -11.62 3.87
CA SER A 13 1.38 -11.63 2.41
C SER A 13 0.89 -10.32 1.79
N GLY A 14 1.76 -9.66 1.01
CA GLY A 14 1.41 -8.51 0.18
C GLY A 14 0.79 -8.87 -1.18
N ARG A 15 0.59 -10.16 -1.49
CA ARG A 15 0.11 -10.63 -2.81
C ARG A 15 -1.24 -10.05 -3.19
N GLN A 16 -2.15 -9.92 -2.21
CA GLN A 16 -3.47 -9.33 -2.43
C GLN A 16 -3.36 -7.87 -2.89
N LEU A 17 -2.52 -7.07 -2.23
CA LEU A 17 -2.27 -5.68 -2.59
C LEU A 17 -1.68 -5.55 -4.01
N LEU A 18 -0.73 -6.42 -4.35
CA LEU A 18 -0.12 -6.45 -5.69
C LEU A 18 -1.16 -6.81 -6.77
N SER A 19 -2.02 -7.79 -6.51
CA SER A 19 -3.08 -8.20 -7.42
C SER A 19 -4.09 -7.08 -7.68
N ILE A 20 -4.54 -6.41 -6.61
CA ILE A 20 -5.45 -5.24 -6.67
C ILE A 20 -4.80 -4.13 -7.50
N ASN A 21 -3.57 -3.77 -7.19
CA ASN A 21 -2.84 -2.73 -7.91
C ASN A 21 -2.72 -3.06 -9.40
N ARG A 22 -2.33 -4.30 -9.75
CA ARG A 22 -2.21 -4.75 -11.14
C ARG A 22 -3.54 -4.67 -11.88
N TYR A 23 -4.64 -5.10 -11.26
CA TYR A 23 -5.98 -5.05 -11.86
C TYR A 23 -6.39 -3.61 -12.18
N PHE A 24 -6.25 -2.69 -11.21
CA PHE A 24 -6.62 -1.30 -11.43
C PHE A 24 -5.69 -0.58 -12.39
N ASP A 25 -4.38 -0.84 -12.36
CA ASP A 25 -3.44 -0.27 -13.30
C ASP A 25 -3.81 -0.64 -14.74
N LYS A 26 -4.16 -1.92 -15.02
CA LYS A 26 -4.62 -2.36 -16.34
C LYS A 26 -5.94 -1.69 -16.74
N LYS A 27 -6.95 -1.68 -15.87
CA LYS A 27 -8.25 -1.08 -16.18
C LYS A 27 -8.18 0.43 -16.39
N ILE A 28 -7.42 1.14 -15.56
CA ILE A 28 -7.23 2.58 -15.68
C ILE A 28 -6.53 2.89 -17.00
N SER A 29 -5.45 2.18 -17.33
CA SER A 29 -4.73 2.37 -18.60
C SER A 29 -5.66 2.23 -19.81
N TYR A 30 -6.49 1.18 -19.83
CA TYR A 30 -7.45 0.93 -20.91
C TYR A 30 -8.50 2.04 -21.08
N TYR A 31 -9.15 2.48 -20.00
CA TYR A 31 -10.17 3.53 -20.12
C TYR A 31 -9.56 4.92 -20.33
N GLN A 32 -8.35 5.13 -19.82
CA GLN A 32 -7.62 6.38 -20.01
C GLN A 32 -7.21 6.53 -21.48
N SER A 33 -6.68 5.48 -22.12
CA SER A 33 -6.29 5.55 -23.55
C SER A 33 -7.47 5.87 -24.46
N ILE A 34 -8.64 5.27 -24.23
CA ILE A 34 -9.86 5.56 -25.00
C ILE A 34 -10.29 7.02 -24.80
N SER A 35 -10.36 7.47 -23.54
CA SER A 35 -10.75 8.84 -23.19
C SER A 35 -9.79 9.87 -23.77
N ASP A 36 -8.50 9.59 -23.75
CA ASP A 36 -7.47 10.51 -24.20
C ASP A 36 -7.42 10.59 -25.73
N ALA A 37 -7.60 9.46 -26.42
CA ALA A 37 -7.75 9.45 -27.87
C ALA A 37 -8.95 10.30 -28.32
N GLN A 38 -10.12 10.12 -27.68
CA GLN A 38 -11.32 10.90 -27.98
C GLN A 38 -11.14 12.41 -27.74
N GLN A 39 -10.37 12.80 -26.73
CA GLN A 39 -10.11 14.21 -26.41
C GLN A 39 -9.06 14.81 -27.34
N SER A 40 -8.03 14.04 -27.67
CA SER A 40 -6.99 14.44 -28.63
C SER A 40 -7.58 14.67 -30.02
N SER A 41 -8.48 13.80 -30.49
CA SER A 41 -9.20 14.00 -31.76
C SER A 41 -10.07 15.26 -31.77
N LYS A 42 -10.43 15.82 -30.61
CA LYS A 42 -11.15 17.09 -30.46
C LYS A 42 -10.23 18.30 -30.33
N GLY A 43 -8.91 18.14 -30.53
CA GLY A 43 -7.91 19.21 -30.42
C GLY A 43 -7.48 19.54 -29.00
N ILE A 44 -7.82 18.72 -27.99
CA ILE A 44 -7.45 18.99 -26.60
C ILE A 44 -6.00 18.56 -26.36
N LYS A 45 -5.09 19.53 -26.14
CA LYS A 45 -3.66 19.29 -25.86
C LYS A 45 -3.40 18.53 -24.55
N HIS A 46 -4.25 18.72 -23.54
CA HIS A 46 -4.12 18.06 -22.23
C HIS A 46 -5.44 17.37 -21.84
N PRO A 47 -5.58 16.08 -22.17
CA PRO A 47 -6.78 15.32 -21.83
C PRO A 47 -7.06 15.32 -20.32
N LYS A 48 -8.29 15.63 -19.94
CA LYS A 48 -8.77 15.54 -18.56
C LYS A 48 -9.23 14.12 -18.27
N LYS A 49 -9.01 13.67 -17.03
CA LYS A 49 -9.48 12.35 -16.58
C LYS A 49 -11.00 12.28 -16.64
N SER A 50 -11.52 11.24 -17.29
CA SER A 50 -12.96 10.99 -17.32
C SER A 50 -13.53 10.66 -15.93
N LYS A 51 -14.84 10.89 -15.74
CA LYS A 51 -15.55 10.50 -14.50
C LYS A 51 -15.34 9.01 -14.17
N ARG A 52 -15.28 8.16 -15.19
CA ARG A 52 -15.04 6.71 -15.05
C ARG A 52 -13.66 6.41 -14.49
N VAL A 53 -12.62 7.03 -15.04
CA VAL A 53 -11.24 6.85 -14.56
C VAL A 53 -11.11 7.35 -13.13
N ARG A 54 -11.70 8.50 -12.79
CA ARG A 54 -11.72 9.01 -11.41
C ARG A 54 -12.36 8.03 -10.43
N LYS A 55 -13.53 7.46 -10.76
CA LYS A 55 -14.18 6.42 -9.94
C LYS A 55 -13.30 5.18 -9.74
N LEU A 56 -12.53 4.77 -10.75
CA LEU A 56 -11.59 3.65 -10.62
C LEU A 56 -10.45 3.96 -9.63
N TYR A 57 -9.91 5.18 -9.66
CA TYR A 57 -8.93 5.62 -8.67
C TYR A 57 -9.49 5.64 -7.25
N GLU A 58 -10.71 6.15 -7.06
CA GLU A 58 -11.39 6.14 -5.76
C GLU A 58 -11.63 4.72 -5.25
N LYS A 59 -12.10 3.81 -6.11
CA LYS A 59 -12.32 2.41 -5.76
C LYS A 59 -11.01 1.70 -5.39
N ARG A 60 -9.95 1.96 -6.14
CA ARG A 60 -8.59 1.46 -5.81
C ARG A 60 -8.16 1.95 -4.44
N ALA A 61 -8.28 3.25 -4.17
CA ALA A 61 -7.87 3.84 -2.90
C ALA A 61 -8.61 3.20 -1.72
N LYS A 62 -9.93 2.99 -1.84
CA LYS A 62 -10.76 2.31 -0.83
C LYS A 62 -10.29 0.86 -0.58
N GLN A 63 -10.06 0.08 -1.64
CA GLN A 63 -9.60 -1.30 -1.50
C GLN A 63 -8.20 -1.42 -0.90
N VAL A 64 -7.27 -0.57 -1.35
CA VAL A 64 -5.92 -0.49 -0.77
C VAL A 64 -6.01 -0.14 0.71
N ASN A 65 -6.82 0.86 1.08
CA ASN A 65 -6.97 1.26 2.48
C ASN A 65 -7.52 0.10 3.33
N HIS A 66 -8.53 -0.61 2.84
CA HIS A 66 -9.07 -1.79 3.52
C HIS A 66 -8.00 -2.86 3.76
N VAL A 67 -7.21 -3.21 2.74
CA VAL A 67 -6.11 -4.19 2.88
C VAL A 67 -5.08 -3.72 3.92
N LEU A 68 -4.72 -2.44 3.94
CA LEU A 68 -3.80 -1.89 4.94
C LEU A 68 -4.37 -1.98 6.36
N HIS A 69 -5.66 -1.66 6.55
CA HIS A 69 -6.31 -1.81 7.85
C HIS A 69 -6.35 -3.27 8.31
N THR A 70 -6.67 -4.20 7.42
CA THR A 70 -6.72 -5.64 7.74
C THR A 70 -5.33 -6.18 8.06
N ALA A 71 -4.31 -5.78 7.30
CA ALA A 71 -2.92 -6.13 7.58
C ALA A 71 -2.47 -5.61 8.96
N ALA A 72 -2.70 -4.33 9.25
CA ALA A 72 -2.35 -3.74 10.54
C ALA A 72 -3.10 -4.42 11.71
N LYS A 73 -4.40 -4.71 11.54
CA LYS A 73 -5.19 -5.46 12.54
C LYS A 73 -4.56 -6.81 12.83
N LYS A 74 -4.18 -7.54 11.78
CA LYS A 74 -3.55 -8.85 11.91
C LYS A 74 -2.20 -8.79 12.62
N VAL A 75 -1.40 -7.73 12.41
CA VAL A 75 -0.15 -7.50 13.17
C VAL A 75 -0.46 -7.39 14.66
N VAL A 76 -1.37 -6.48 15.03
CA VAL A 76 -1.68 -6.22 16.45
C VAL A 76 -2.33 -7.44 17.11
N GLU A 77 -3.26 -8.12 16.46
CA GLU A 77 -3.82 -9.38 16.97
C GLU A 77 -2.77 -10.48 17.16
N THR A 78 -1.75 -10.53 16.27
CA THR A 78 -0.66 -11.50 16.44
C THR A 78 0.21 -11.13 17.64
N ALA A 79 0.44 -9.84 17.88
CA ALA A 79 1.17 -9.33 19.03
C ALA A 79 0.44 -9.67 20.35
N GLU A 80 -0.86 -9.42 20.42
CA GLU A 80 -1.69 -9.75 21.59
C GLU A 80 -1.69 -11.26 21.89
N LYS A 81 -1.88 -12.10 20.87
CA LYS A 81 -1.87 -13.55 21.04
C LYS A 81 -0.57 -14.10 21.61
N HIS A 82 0.52 -13.37 21.47
CA HIS A 82 1.84 -13.74 21.99
C HIS A 82 2.26 -12.87 23.19
N ASN A 83 1.35 -12.09 23.78
CA ASN A 83 1.62 -11.16 24.89
C ASN A 83 2.83 -10.24 24.65
N VAL A 84 2.95 -9.76 23.42
CA VAL A 84 4.05 -8.85 23.04
C VAL A 84 3.74 -7.45 23.55
N CYS A 85 4.60 -6.93 24.43
CA CYS A 85 4.45 -5.59 25.01
C CYS A 85 4.97 -4.47 24.09
N LYS A 86 5.91 -4.78 23.18
CA LYS A 86 6.57 -3.79 22.31
C LYS A 86 6.70 -4.29 20.87
N ILE A 87 6.29 -3.45 19.91
CA ILE A 87 6.48 -3.67 18.48
C ILE A 87 7.57 -2.74 17.97
N ILE A 88 8.63 -3.32 17.40
CA ILE A 88 9.70 -2.56 16.75
C ILE A 88 9.44 -2.53 15.25
N VAL A 89 9.36 -1.33 14.70
CA VAL A 89 9.13 -1.09 13.27
C VAL A 89 10.44 -0.59 12.66
N GLY A 90 11.16 -1.44 11.93
CA GLY A 90 12.45 -1.03 11.36
C GLY A 90 12.29 0.11 10.36
N ASP A 91 13.06 1.19 10.54
CA ASP A 91 13.04 2.36 9.67
C ASP A 91 13.49 2.02 8.24
N ILE A 92 12.70 2.44 7.27
CA ILE A 92 13.01 2.27 5.84
C ILE A 92 12.96 3.58 5.05
N THR A 93 12.97 4.72 5.73
CA THR A 93 12.95 6.07 5.12
C THR A 93 13.93 6.18 3.94
N ASN A 94 15.13 5.60 4.06
CA ASN A 94 16.18 5.70 3.04
C ASN A 94 16.21 4.58 1.99
N ILE A 95 15.25 3.64 1.98
CA ILE A 95 15.24 2.56 0.97
C ILE A 95 15.12 3.07 -0.47
N ARG A 96 14.61 4.30 -0.64
CA ARG A 96 14.39 4.93 -1.95
C ARG A 96 15.53 5.81 -2.43
N GLU A 97 16.46 6.17 -1.55
CA GLU A 97 17.58 7.05 -1.88
C GLU A 97 18.68 6.26 -2.61
N ASN A 98 19.18 6.81 -3.71
CA ASN A 98 20.35 6.32 -4.45
C ASN A 98 20.30 4.87 -4.97
N LYS A 99 19.10 4.28 -5.14
CA LYS A 99 18.96 2.90 -5.66
C LYS A 99 18.14 2.84 -6.94
N SER A 100 18.80 2.53 -8.06
CA SER A 100 18.15 2.22 -9.33
C SER A 100 17.90 0.70 -9.43
N PHE A 101 16.75 0.24 -8.96
CA PHE A 101 16.34 -1.17 -9.10
C PHE A 101 15.64 -1.48 -10.44
N GLY A 102 15.76 -0.59 -11.41
CA GLY A 102 15.06 -0.65 -12.70
C GLY A 102 13.59 -0.20 -12.63
N LYS A 103 13.02 0.12 -13.80
CA LYS A 103 11.69 0.75 -13.95
C LYS A 103 10.56 -0.02 -13.25
N VAL A 104 10.55 -1.36 -13.37
CA VAL A 104 9.49 -2.21 -12.83
C VAL A 104 9.54 -2.27 -11.30
N ASN A 105 10.74 -2.43 -10.73
CA ASN A 105 10.88 -2.56 -9.29
C ASN A 105 10.68 -1.21 -8.60
N ASN A 106 11.23 -0.13 -9.17
CA ASN A 106 11.00 1.23 -8.69
C ASN A 106 9.51 1.56 -8.64
N GLN A 107 8.74 1.17 -9.67
CA GLN A 107 7.28 1.39 -9.66
C GLN A 107 6.59 0.68 -8.49
N LYS A 108 7.01 -0.55 -8.14
CA LYS A 108 6.47 -1.28 -6.98
C LYS A 108 6.84 -0.59 -5.66
N PHE A 109 8.10 -0.14 -5.52
CA PHE A 109 8.56 0.58 -4.33
C PHE A 109 7.87 1.94 -4.14
N HIS A 110 7.63 2.70 -5.21
CA HIS A 110 6.87 3.95 -5.15
C HIS A 110 5.40 3.71 -4.77
N LYS A 111 4.83 2.58 -5.21
CA LYS A 111 3.47 2.17 -4.83
C LYS A 111 3.41 1.50 -3.45
N TRP A 112 4.54 1.29 -2.78
CA TRP A 112 4.56 0.68 -1.46
C TRP A 112 4.16 1.72 -0.39
N PHE A 113 3.04 1.45 0.27
CA PHE A 113 2.46 2.26 1.33
C PHE A 113 3.10 2.02 2.70
N TYR A 114 4.43 2.08 2.82
CA TYR A 114 5.09 1.81 4.10
C TYR A 114 4.65 2.79 5.19
N LYS A 115 4.78 4.10 4.98
CA LYS A 115 4.37 5.13 5.95
C LYS A 115 2.91 4.96 6.38
N ARG A 116 2.00 4.75 5.42
CA ARG A 116 0.58 4.55 5.75
C ARG A 116 0.34 3.26 6.53
N LEU A 117 1.13 2.20 6.30
CA LEU A 117 1.01 0.95 7.04
C LEU A 117 1.53 1.14 8.47
N THR A 118 2.67 1.79 8.66
CA THR A 118 3.24 2.06 9.98
C THR A 118 2.32 2.96 10.79
N ASP A 119 1.82 4.05 10.22
CA ASP A 119 0.81 4.91 10.85
C ASP A 119 -0.42 4.11 11.29
N LYS A 120 -0.84 3.13 10.48
CA LYS A 120 -2.00 2.28 10.76
C LYS A 120 -1.74 1.19 11.81
N ILE A 121 -0.48 0.78 11.99
CA ILE A 121 -0.08 -0.11 13.07
C ILE A 121 0.03 0.70 14.37
N THR A 122 0.62 1.91 14.30
CA THR A 122 0.79 2.82 15.44
C THR A 122 -0.51 3.05 16.19
N TYR A 123 -1.50 3.65 15.54
CA TYR A 123 -2.75 3.97 16.25
C TYR A 123 -3.50 2.73 16.76
N LYS A 124 -3.36 1.57 16.11
CA LYS A 124 -4.03 0.33 16.53
C LYS A 124 -3.35 -0.36 17.70
N ALA A 125 -2.03 -0.22 17.80
CA ALA A 125 -1.28 -0.78 18.91
C ALA A 125 -1.46 0.09 20.16
N GLU A 126 -1.45 1.42 19.99
CA GLU A 126 -1.73 2.38 21.06
C GLU A 126 -3.13 2.15 21.66
N ASP A 127 -4.15 1.92 20.82
CA ASP A 127 -5.52 1.57 21.24
C ASP A 127 -5.59 0.29 22.09
N ARG A 128 -4.57 -0.58 22.00
CA ARG A 128 -4.48 -1.83 22.78
C ARG A 128 -3.38 -1.80 23.83
N GLY A 129 -2.81 -0.63 24.13
CA GLY A 129 -1.77 -0.45 25.14
C GLY A 129 -0.40 -1.06 24.76
N ILE A 130 -0.18 -1.39 23.49
CA ILE A 130 1.09 -1.95 23.00
C ILE A 130 2.00 -0.79 22.59
N SER A 131 3.21 -0.76 23.16
CA SER A 131 4.19 0.27 22.85
C SER A 131 4.83 0.05 21.47
N ILE A 132 5.06 1.13 20.72
CA ILE A 132 5.75 1.08 19.43
C ILE A 132 7.03 1.89 19.47
N GLU A 133 8.08 1.30 18.91
CA GLU A 133 9.36 1.95 18.67
C GLU A 133 9.61 1.96 17.15
N LYS A 134 9.97 3.13 16.61
CA LYS A 134 10.19 3.38 15.19
C LYS A 134 11.68 3.50 14.89
#